data_AF-A0A1U8N5U2-F1
#
_entry.id   AF-A0A1U8N5U2-F1
#
_cell.length_a   1.000
_cell.length_b   1.000
_cell.length_c   1.000
_cell.angle_alpha   90.00
_cell.angle_beta   90.00
_cell.angle_gamma   90.00
#
_symmetry.space_group_name_H-M   'P 1'
#
loop_
_entity.id
_entity.type
_entity.pdbx_description
1 polymer ?
#
loop_
_entity_poly.entity_id
_entity_poly.type
_entity_poly.pdbx_seq_one_letter_code
_entity_poly.pdbx_strand_id
1 'polypeptide(L)'
;METVMEDEEYNYREVNLPSLIPVVPEPALERETGERRRGRDILIAIDHGPKSKHAFDWALIHFLRLADTIHLVHAVSSVRNDVVYETSQALMEKLAVEAFEVAMVRTQARIVEGDAGKVICKEAERLKPAAVVMGTRGRSLSQRSDLILNFMLHLSI
;
A
#
# COMPACT_ATOMS: atom_id res chain seq x y z
N MET A 1 -0.37 33.25 -10.11
CA MET A 1 0.06 32.23 -11.08
C MET A 1 -0.82 31.03 -10.82
N GLU A 2 -1.86 30.88 -11.62
CA GLU A 2 -2.89 29.86 -11.44
C GLU A 2 -2.37 28.57 -12.08
N THR A 3 -2.01 27.58 -11.27
CA THR A 3 -1.63 26.26 -11.75
C THR A 3 -2.89 25.54 -12.19
N VAL A 4 -3.08 25.46 -13.50
CA VAL A 4 -4.09 24.59 -14.12
C VAL A 4 -3.80 23.18 -13.62
N MET A 5 -4.63 22.67 -12.71
CA MET A 5 -4.57 21.27 -12.32
C MET A 5 -5.09 20.49 -13.52
N GLU A 6 -4.18 19.91 -14.29
CA GLU A 6 -4.56 18.90 -15.26
C GLU A 6 -5.21 17.78 -14.48
N ASP A 7 -6.54 17.68 -14.58
CA ASP A 7 -7.32 16.53 -14.16
C ASP A 7 -6.91 15.33 -15.05
N GLU A 8 -5.69 14.83 -14.86
CA GLU A 8 -5.25 13.53 -15.38
C GLU A 8 -6.30 12.51 -14.86
N GLU A 9 -7.10 11.97 -15.79
CA GLU A 9 -8.20 11.05 -15.50
C GLU A 9 -7.70 9.93 -14.59
N TYR A 10 -8.15 9.92 -13.33
CA TYR A 10 -7.66 9.01 -12.30
C TYR A 10 -8.18 7.60 -12.56
N ASN A 11 -7.40 6.81 -13.29
CA ASN A 11 -7.77 5.47 -13.70
C ASN A 11 -7.16 4.43 -12.75
N TYR A 12 -8.00 3.65 -12.08
CA TYR A 12 -7.58 2.65 -11.12
C TYR A 12 -8.51 1.42 -11.15
N ARG A 13 -7.98 0.31 -10.66
CA ARG A 13 -8.75 -0.93 -10.44
C ARG A 13 -8.47 -1.44 -9.03
N GLU A 14 -9.54 -1.63 -8.26
CA GLU A 14 -9.46 -2.36 -6.99
C GLU A 14 -9.25 -3.84 -7.28
N VAL A 15 -8.35 -4.47 -6.54
CA VAL A 15 -8.13 -5.91 -6.64
C VAL A 15 -9.03 -6.61 -5.65
N ASN A 16 -9.86 -7.53 -6.15
CA ASN A 16 -10.69 -8.37 -5.29
C ASN A 16 -9.80 -9.45 -4.67
N LEU A 17 -9.39 -9.24 -3.43
CA LEU A 17 -8.53 -10.15 -2.69
C LEU A 17 -9.35 -11.28 -2.07
N PRO A 18 -8.80 -12.51 -1.99
CA PRO A 18 -9.47 -13.60 -1.30
C PRO A 18 -9.75 -13.23 0.17
N SER A 19 -11.00 -13.38 0.61
CA SER A 19 -11.40 -13.14 2.00
C SER A 19 -10.98 -14.31 2.87
N LEU A 20 -9.72 -14.28 3.36
CA LEU A 20 -9.19 -15.31 4.25
C LEU A 20 -9.67 -15.17 5.71
N ILE A 21 -10.21 -13.99 6.06
CA ILE A 21 -10.86 -13.76 7.36
C ILE A 21 -12.36 -13.96 7.17
N PRO A 22 -13.01 -14.85 7.96
CA PRO A 22 -14.46 -14.97 7.95
C PRO A 22 -15.10 -13.61 8.24
N VAL A 23 -16.05 -13.20 7.40
CA VAL A 23 -16.91 -12.05 7.70
C VAL A 23 -17.80 -12.45 8.86
N VAL A 24 -17.33 -12.20 10.09
CA VAL A 24 -18.14 -12.43 11.28
C VAL A 24 -19.20 -11.34 11.33
N PRO A 25 -20.50 -11.67 11.40
CA PRO A 25 -21.55 -10.67 11.59
C PRO A 25 -21.27 -9.86 12.86
N GLU A 26 -21.70 -8.60 12.86
CA GLU A 26 -21.46 -7.72 14.01
C GLU A 26 -21.98 -8.38 15.29
N PRO A 27 -21.13 -8.48 16.34
CA PRO A 27 -21.52 -9.16 17.56
C PRO A 27 -22.73 -8.45 18.18
N ALA A 28 -23.75 -9.22 18.58
CA ALA A 28 -25.02 -8.72 19.12
C ALA A 28 -24.93 -8.03 20.49
N LEU A 29 -23.73 -7.89 21.06
CA LEU A 29 -23.49 -7.22 22.34
C LEU A 29 -22.79 -5.88 22.08
N GLU A 30 -23.40 -4.81 22.60
CA GLU A 30 -22.84 -3.46 22.54
C GLU A 30 -21.41 -3.46 23.10
N ARG A 31 -20.46 -3.11 22.25
CA ARG A 31 -19.04 -3.04 22.59
C ARG A 31 -18.83 -1.83 23.50
N GLU A 32 -18.16 -2.02 24.63
CA GLU A 32 -17.68 -0.90 25.46
C GLU A 32 -16.98 0.15 24.57
N THR A 33 -17.37 1.41 24.77
CA THR A 33 -16.88 2.61 24.07
C THR A 33 -15.44 2.98 24.42
N GLY A 34 -14.66 2.04 24.95
CA GLY A 34 -13.22 2.22 25.08
C GLY A 34 -12.62 2.43 23.70
N GLU A 35 -11.80 3.47 23.56
CA GLU A 35 -10.99 3.74 22.36
C GLU A 35 -10.07 2.55 22.09
N ARG A 36 -10.63 1.48 21.49
CA ARG A 36 -9.85 0.38 20.94
C ARG A 36 -8.89 1.03 19.98
N ARG A 37 -7.58 0.84 20.22
CA ARG A 37 -6.49 1.25 19.34
C ARG A 37 -6.92 1.02 17.90
N ARG A 38 -7.39 2.06 17.21
CA ARG A 38 -7.83 1.93 15.82
C ARG A 38 -6.63 1.40 15.04
N GLY A 39 -6.86 0.38 14.23
CA GLY A 39 -5.87 -0.08 13.28
C GLY A 39 -5.30 1.08 12.50
N ARG A 40 -3.99 1.08 12.26
CA ARG A 40 -3.38 2.10 11.41
C ARG A 40 -3.51 1.66 9.97
N ASP A 41 -3.83 2.60 9.09
CA ASP A 41 -3.68 2.40 7.66
C ASP A 41 -2.21 2.58 7.28
N ILE A 42 -1.60 1.54 6.71
CA ILE A 42 -0.22 1.55 6.23
C ILE A 42 -0.22 1.38 4.72
N LEU A 43 0.33 2.35 3.99
CA LEU A 43 0.45 2.27 2.54
C LEU A 43 1.77 1.58 2.17
N ILE A 44 1.72 0.56 1.31
CA ILE A 44 2.92 -0.14 0.81
C ILE A 44 2.94 -0.09 -0.71
N ALA A 45 3.97 0.55 -1.27
CA ALA A 45 4.19 0.59 -2.70
C ALA A 45 4.87 -0.70 -3.18
N ILE A 46 4.22 -1.38 -4.12
CA ILE A 46 4.64 -2.67 -4.67
C ILE A 46 4.95 -2.53 -6.16
N ASP A 47 5.93 -3.30 -6.62
CA ASP A 47 6.20 -3.57 -8.04
C ASP A 47 6.69 -5.02 -8.19
N HIS A 48 7.00 -5.44 -9.42
CA HIS A 48 7.59 -6.76 -9.69
C HIS A 48 9.08 -6.86 -9.32
N GLY A 49 9.67 -5.80 -8.74
CA GLY A 49 11.07 -5.74 -8.36
C GLY A 49 11.37 -6.37 -7.01
N PRO A 50 12.58 -6.91 -6.79
CA PRO A 50 12.93 -7.57 -5.52
C PRO A 50 12.98 -6.61 -4.32
N LYS A 51 13.17 -5.31 -4.58
CA LYS A 51 13.30 -4.31 -3.51
C LYS A 51 11.96 -3.94 -2.87
N SER A 52 10.88 -3.93 -3.65
CA SER A 52 9.55 -3.71 -3.10
C SER A 52 9.10 -4.93 -2.28
N LYS A 53 9.40 -6.15 -2.74
CA LYS A 53 9.20 -7.38 -1.95
C LYS A 53 9.97 -7.35 -0.63
N HIS A 54 11.25 -6.97 -0.64
CA HIS A 54 12.01 -6.82 0.60
C HIS A 54 11.40 -5.77 1.55
N ALA A 55 10.91 -4.65 1.01
CA ALA A 55 10.24 -3.61 1.82
C ALA A 55 8.97 -4.15 2.48
N PHE A 56 8.19 -4.91 1.72
CA PHE A 56 6.99 -5.59 2.19
C PHE A 56 7.32 -6.58 3.31
N ASP A 57 8.30 -7.47 3.12
CA ASP A 57 8.72 -8.46 4.12
C ASP A 57 9.23 -7.80 5.39
N TRP A 58 10.02 -6.75 5.23
CA TRP A 58 10.50 -5.97 6.36
C TRP A 58 9.33 -5.36 7.15
N ALA A 59 8.32 -4.82 6.47
CA ALA A 59 7.15 -4.24 7.12
C ALA A 59 6.35 -5.30 7.87
N LEU A 60 6.09 -6.46 7.26
CA LEU A 60 5.36 -7.56 7.90
C LEU A 60 6.01 -7.98 9.23
N ILE A 61 7.34 -8.13 9.24
CA ILE A 61 8.07 -8.68 10.39
C ILE A 61 8.34 -7.62 11.46
N HIS A 62 8.64 -6.37 11.07
CA HIS A 62 9.23 -5.39 11.99
C HIS A 62 8.34 -4.17 12.28
N PHE A 63 7.29 -3.93 11.48
CA PHE A 63 6.54 -2.67 11.54
C PHE A 63 5.06 -2.85 11.82
N LEU A 64 4.43 -3.83 11.17
CA LEU A 64 2.99 -4.06 11.26
C LEU A 64 2.59 -4.66 12.61
N ARG A 65 1.35 -4.40 13.00
CA ARG A 65 0.68 -4.92 14.19
C ARG A 65 -0.64 -5.54 13.77
N LEU A 66 -1.16 -6.50 14.54
CA LEU A 66 -2.35 -7.29 14.22
C LEU A 66 -3.61 -6.46 13.86
N ALA A 67 -3.77 -5.26 14.42
CA ALA A 67 -4.91 -4.39 14.10
C ALA A 67 -4.70 -3.52 12.85
N ASP A 68 -3.50 -3.46 12.28
CA ASP A 68 -3.21 -2.62 11.13
C ASP A 68 -3.93 -3.11 9.86
N THR A 69 -4.22 -2.17 8.96
CA THR A 69 -4.70 -2.46 7.61
C THR A 69 -3.63 -2.00 6.63
N ILE A 70 -3.16 -2.90 5.78
CA ILE A 70 -2.22 -2.55 4.72
C ILE A 70 -2.96 -2.24 3.42
N HIS A 71 -2.52 -1.19 2.75
CA HIS A 71 -2.98 -0.77 1.43
C HIS A 71 -1.85 -0.98 0.45
N LEU A 72 -1.92 -2.04 -0.36
CA LEU A 72 -0.98 -2.30 -1.43
C LEU A 72 -1.32 -1.44 -2.64
N VAL A 73 -0.33 -0.70 -3.15
CA VAL A 73 -0.50 0.13 -4.35
C VAL A 73 0.57 -0.22 -5.36
N HIS A 74 0.15 -0.54 -6.58
CA HIS A 74 1.05 -0.75 -7.71
C HIS A 74 0.69 0.19 -8.86
N ALA A 75 1.68 0.99 -9.28
CA ALA A 75 1.56 1.87 -10.41
C ALA A 75 1.88 1.13 -11.71
N VAL A 76 1.01 1.24 -12.70
CA VAL A 76 1.17 0.64 -14.03
C VAL A 76 1.08 1.72 -15.12
N SER A 77 1.63 1.42 -16.29
CA SER A 77 1.54 2.33 -17.44
C SER A 77 0.13 2.42 -18.03
N SER A 78 -0.66 1.33 -17.94
CA SER A 78 -2.09 1.36 -18.26
C SER A 78 -2.84 0.22 -17.59
N VAL A 79 -3.97 0.52 -16.94
CA VAL A 79 -4.84 -0.51 -16.35
C VAL A 79 -5.73 -1.23 -17.38
N ARG A 80 -5.76 -0.71 -18.62
CA ARG A 80 -6.49 -1.30 -19.77
C ARG A 80 -5.70 -2.42 -20.46
N ASN A 81 -4.43 -2.60 -20.11
CA ASN A 81 -3.64 -3.71 -20.60
C ASN A 81 -3.92 -4.93 -19.72
N ASP A 82 -4.73 -5.87 -20.23
CA ASP A 82 -5.16 -7.05 -19.49
C ASP A 82 -3.98 -7.91 -19.02
N VAL A 83 -2.94 -8.07 -19.83
CA VAL A 83 -1.75 -8.85 -19.44
C VAL A 83 -1.06 -8.21 -18.24
N VAL A 84 -0.83 -6.89 -18.27
CA VAL A 84 -0.21 -6.16 -17.16
C VAL A 84 -1.09 -6.22 -15.91
N TYR A 85 -2.41 -6.06 -16.10
CA TYR A 85 -3.36 -6.11 -15.00
C TYR A 85 -3.42 -7.49 -14.34
N GLU A 86 -3.54 -8.56 -15.11
CA GLU A 86 -3.58 -9.94 -14.61
C GLU A 86 -2.30 -10.30 -13.85
N THR A 87 -1.13 -9.96 -14.40
CA THR A 87 0.14 -10.20 -13.69
C THR A 87 0.25 -9.39 -12.41
N SER A 88 -0.25 -8.16 -12.41
CA SER A 88 -0.27 -7.28 -11.23
C SER A 88 -1.23 -7.79 -10.17
N GLN A 89 -2.41 -8.26 -10.59
CA GLN A 89 -3.42 -8.85 -9.71
C GLN A 89 -2.86 -10.11 -9.03
N ALA A 90 -2.26 -11.02 -9.79
CA ALA A 90 -1.66 -12.23 -9.23
C ALA A 90 -0.57 -11.93 -8.19
N LEU A 91 0.24 -10.89 -8.43
CA LEU A 91 1.21 -10.40 -7.44
C LEU A 91 0.50 -9.90 -6.17
N MET A 92 -0.52 -9.07 -6.30
CA MET A 92 -1.27 -8.51 -5.17
C MET A 92 -1.96 -9.58 -4.32
N GLU A 93 -2.58 -10.56 -4.98
CA GLU A 93 -3.21 -11.70 -4.30
C GLU A 93 -2.18 -12.49 -3.50
N LYS A 94 -1.04 -12.83 -4.11
CA LYS A 94 0.04 -13.55 -3.43
C LYS A 94 0.53 -12.80 -2.18
N LEU A 95 0.76 -11.49 -2.29
CA LEU A 95 1.20 -10.68 -1.15
C LEU A 95 0.12 -10.55 -0.08
N ALA A 96 -1.15 -10.49 -0.46
CA ALA A 96 -2.25 -10.45 0.51
C ALA A 96 -2.33 -11.74 1.34
N VAL A 97 -2.15 -12.90 0.71
CA VAL A 97 -2.06 -14.19 1.42
C VAL A 97 -0.87 -14.18 2.39
N GLU A 98 0.30 -13.76 1.93
CA GLU A 98 1.52 -13.70 2.75
C GLU A 98 1.36 -12.76 3.96
N ALA A 99 0.75 -11.58 3.77
CA ALA A 99 0.47 -10.64 4.84
C ALA A 99 -0.46 -11.24 5.92
N PHE A 100 -1.47 -11.99 5.48
CA PHE A 100 -2.38 -12.67 6.39
C PHE A 100 -1.69 -13.81 7.16
N GLU A 101 -0.93 -14.67 6.46
CA GLU A 101 -0.25 -15.81 7.07
C GLU A 101 0.83 -15.39 8.08
N VAL A 102 1.59 -14.34 7.77
CA VAL A 102 2.75 -13.91 8.58
C VAL A 102 2.35 -12.97 9.71
N ALA A 103 1.44 -12.02 9.45
CA ALA A 103 1.14 -10.93 10.39
C ALA A 103 -0.34 -10.85 10.81
N MET A 104 -1.22 -11.70 10.26
CA MET A 104 -2.67 -11.67 10.49
C MET A 104 -3.31 -10.29 10.25
N VAL A 105 -2.76 -9.50 9.33
CA VAL A 105 -3.24 -8.16 8.99
C VAL A 105 -4.23 -8.19 7.85
N ARG A 106 -5.13 -7.20 7.82
CA ARG A 106 -6.05 -6.99 6.71
C ARG A 106 -5.31 -6.32 5.55
N THR A 107 -5.60 -6.75 4.32
CA THR A 107 -5.02 -6.19 3.10
C THR A 107 -6.12 -5.60 2.20
N GLN A 108 -5.87 -4.41 1.66
CA GLN A 108 -6.57 -3.84 0.50
C GLN A 108 -5.53 -3.63 -0.61
N ALA A 109 -5.93 -3.77 -1.88
CA ALA A 109 -5.00 -3.62 -3.00
C ALA A 109 -5.62 -2.80 -4.14
N ARG A 110 -4.81 -1.91 -4.72
CA ARG A 110 -5.16 -1.08 -5.88
C ARG A 110 -4.04 -1.09 -6.91
N ILE A 111 -4.44 -1.25 -8.17
CA ILE A 111 -3.59 -1.04 -9.34
C ILE A 111 -4.01 0.29 -9.94
N VAL A 112 -3.07 1.22 -10.08
CA VAL A 112 -3.36 2.60 -10.47
C VAL A 112 -2.52 2.95 -11.70
N GLU A 113 -3.14 3.58 -12.69
CA GLU A 113 -2.45 4.06 -13.88
C GLU A 113 -1.67 5.35 -13.57
N GLY A 114 -0.40 5.42 -13.98
CA GLY A 114 0.39 6.65 -13.92
C GLY A 114 1.84 6.46 -13.46
N ASP A 115 2.54 7.58 -13.28
CA ASP A 115 3.89 7.58 -12.71
C ASP A 115 3.87 7.12 -11.25
N ALA A 116 4.78 6.21 -10.90
CA ALA A 116 4.82 5.62 -9.57
C ALA A 116 4.95 6.65 -8.44
N GLY A 117 5.76 7.70 -8.62
CA GLY A 117 5.89 8.76 -7.63
C GLY A 117 4.57 9.51 -7.42
N LYS A 118 3.96 9.97 -8.52
CA LYS A 118 2.67 10.68 -8.49
C LYS A 118 1.55 9.83 -7.88
N VAL A 119 1.44 8.57 -8.33
CA VAL A 119 0.43 7.61 -7.85
C VAL A 119 0.56 7.39 -6.35
N ILE A 120 1.77 7.14 -5.84
CA ILE A 120 1.99 6.90 -4.42
C ILE A 120 1.63 8.14 -3.60
N CYS A 121 2.04 9.34 -4.03
CA CYS A 121 1.69 10.59 -3.33
C CYS A 121 0.16 10.78 -3.30
N LYS A 122 -0.52 10.60 -4.43
CA LYS A 122 -1.98 10.73 -4.54
C LYS A 122 -2.72 9.73 -3.64
N GLU A 123 -2.26 8.48 -3.59
CA GLU A 123 -2.83 7.47 -2.69
C GLU A 123 -2.55 7.77 -1.22
N ALA A 124 -1.38 8.31 -0.90
CA ALA A 124 -1.06 8.75 0.46
C ALA A 124 -1.92 9.94 0.90
N GLU A 125 -2.16 10.92 0.03
CA GLU A 125 -3.06 12.05 0.31
C GLU A 125 -4.51 11.59 0.53
N ARG A 126 -4.97 10.63 -0.26
CA ARG A 126 -6.32 10.05 -0.15
C ARG A 126 -6.51 9.24 1.13
N LEU A 127 -5.55 8.36 1.44
CA LEU A 127 -5.65 7.43 2.57
C LEU A 127 -5.24 8.06 3.90
N LYS A 128 -4.38 9.10 3.86
CA LYS A 128 -3.72 9.68 5.05
C LYS A 128 -3.13 8.58 5.97
N PRO A 129 -2.31 7.68 5.40
CA PRO A 129 -1.80 6.53 6.15
C PRO A 129 -0.84 6.99 7.25
N ALA A 130 -0.69 6.18 8.30
CA ALA A 130 0.28 6.45 9.36
C ALA A 130 1.74 6.33 8.88
N ALA A 131 1.97 5.59 7.79
CA ALA A 131 3.26 5.47 7.13
C ALA A 131 3.12 5.02 5.68
N VAL A 132 4.12 5.39 4.87
CA VAL A 132 4.34 4.84 3.52
C VAL A 132 5.61 4.01 3.52
N VAL A 133 5.49 2.75 3.10
CA VAL A 133 6.60 1.80 2.93
C VAL A 133 6.86 1.58 1.45
N MET A 134 8.13 1.64 1.04
CA MET A 134 8.53 1.41 -0.35
C MET A 134 9.95 0.85 -0.44
N GLY A 135 10.23 0.13 -1.52
CA GLY A 135 11.58 -0.33 -1.83
C GLY A 135 12.52 0.84 -2.15
N THR A 136 13.81 0.69 -1.82
CA THR A 136 14.81 1.70 -2.20
C THR A 136 14.96 1.74 -3.72
N ARG A 137 14.69 2.87 -4.37
CA ARG A 137 15.04 3.00 -5.79
C ARG A 137 16.56 2.87 -5.96
N GLY A 138 17.02 2.17 -6.99
CA GLY A 138 18.39 2.38 -7.47
C GLY A 138 18.47 3.82 -7.97
N ARG A 139 19.11 4.70 -7.20
CA ARG A 139 19.31 6.10 -7.59
C ARG A 139 20.20 6.12 -8.84
N SER A 140 19.76 6.77 -9.92
CA SER A 140 20.71 7.41 -10.83
C SER A 140 21.55 8.40 -10.02
N LEU A 141 22.83 8.53 -10.36
CA LEU A 141 23.94 9.06 -9.54
C LEU A 141 23.84 10.50 -9.01
N SER A 142 22.72 11.20 -9.16
CA SER A 142 22.62 12.63 -8.82
C SER A 142 21.55 12.89 -7.77
N GLN A 143 21.94 12.72 -6.49
CA GLN A 143 21.57 13.53 -5.33
C GLN A 143 21.85 12.71 -4.05
N ARG A 144 22.98 13.03 -3.42
CA ARG A 144 23.40 12.54 -2.10
C ARG A 144 23.15 13.65 -1.09
N SER A 145 22.35 13.35 -0.08
CA SER A 145 22.67 13.65 1.32
C SER A 145 21.85 12.72 2.20
N ASP A 146 22.58 12.11 3.14
CA ASP A 146 22.18 11.61 4.45
C ASP A 146 21.59 10.20 4.59
N LEU A 147 22.49 9.34 5.10
CA LEU A 147 22.27 8.12 5.86
C LEU A 147 21.32 8.37 7.05
N ILE A 148 20.61 7.31 7.46
CA ILE A 148 19.60 7.18 8.53
C ILE A 148 18.16 7.20 7.97
N LEU A 149 17.39 6.14 8.26
CA LEU A 149 16.04 5.78 7.75
C LEU A 149 15.96 5.17 6.35
N ASN A 150 16.47 3.93 6.20
CA ASN A 150 15.95 3.03 5.17
C ASN A 150 14.59 2.49 5.65
N PHE A 151 13.53 2.70 4.84
CA PHE A 151 12.18 2.09 4.87
C PHE A 151 10.95 2.86 5.38
N MET A 152 11.04 4.11 5.86
CA MET A 152 9.83 4.80 6.33
C MET A 152 9.89 6.30 6.03
N LEU A 153 9.14 6.76 5.02
CA LEU A 153 8.84 8.20 4.91
C LEU A 153 7.68 8.49 5.86
N HIS A 154 8.00 9.09 7.01
CA HIS A 154 7.00 9.64 7.92
C HIS A 154 6.66 11.06 7.45
N LEU A 155 5.51 11.23 6.80
CA LEU A 155 4.89 12.55 6.66
C LEU A 155 4.05 12.79 7.91
N SER A 156 4.63 13.50 8.88
CA SER A 156 3.86 14.21 9.90
C SER A 156 3.68 15.66 9.45
N ILE A 157 2.43 16.12 9.54
CA ILE A 157 1.94 17.49 9.29
C ILE A 157 2.72 18.50 10.12
#